data_AF-A0A0S4WQP5-F1
#
_entry.id   AF-A0A0S4WQP5-F1
#
_cell.length_a   1.000
_cell.length_b   1.000
_cell.length_c   1.000
_cell.angle_alpha   90.00
_cell.angle_beta   90.00
_cell.angle_gamma   90.00
#
_symmetry.space_group_name_H-M   'P 1'
#
loop_
_entity.id
_entity.type
_entity.pdbx_description
1 polymer ?
#
loop_
_entity_poly.entity_id
_entity_poly.type
_entity_poly.pdbx_seq_one_letter_code
_entity_poly.pdbx_strand_id
1 'polypeptide(L)'
;MSETNIQAWRAQRLKHAIDEFGGGNVTAFGRRLGYKDGAFVRQMLSGARPISEKTVRAVEALPGLAGWFNSDKQATEIDATYTPTGEEFALVPQLDVAAACGDGKFQDHIVVKGGLAFKRTSLRDFGLSERSARIIYAAGGSMWPTIQDGCVVLLDTTDTQPKDGKVYAICAPDGGLVLKRLVRDYHPAIGGLAWIMRSDNPDKTAHPDKVLPPDDRTMIAGRAVWNDNRL
;
A
#
# COMPACT_ATOMS: atom_id res chain seq x y z
N MET A 1 -27.53 5.91 -2.26
CA MET A 1 -26.89 5.02 -1.25
C MET A 1 -27.94 4.02 -0.77
N SER A 2 -27.60 2.73 -0.66
CA SER A 2 -28.51 1.73 -0.07
C SER A 2 -28.64 1.94 1.45
N GLU A 3 -29.73 1.46 2.04
CA GLU A 3 -30.03 1.62 3.47
C GLU A 3 -28.97 0.97 4.39
N THR A 4 -28.34 -0.11 3.94
CA THR A 4 -27.20 -0.73 4.65
C THR A 4 -25.95 0.16 4.61
N ASN A 5 -25.70 0.85 3.48
CA ASN A 5 -24.54 1.72 3.30
C ASN A 5 -24.63 2.97 4.20
N ILE A 6 -25.83 3.55 4.36
CA ILE A 6 -26.04 4.70 5.25
C ILE A 6 -25.85 4.35 6.74
N GLN A 7 -26.25 3.15 7.18
CA GLN A 7 -26.06 2.73 8.58
C GLN A 7 -24.59 2.46 8.93
N ALA A 8 -23.87 1.78 8.03
CA ALA A 8 -22.42 1.57 8.19
C ALA A 8 -21.67 2.91 8.25
N TRP A 9 -22.02 3.83 7.35
CA TRP A 9 -21.47 5.18 7.34
C TRP A 9 -21.75 5.93 8.65
N ARG A 10 -23.00 5.92 9.14
CA ARG A 10 -23.35 6.55 10.43
C ARG A 10 -22.57 5.95 11.59
N ALA A 11 -22.36 4.64 11.62
CA ALA A 11 -21.60 3.99 12.69
C ALA A 11 -20.15 4.48 12.72
N GLN A 12 -19.53 4.64 11.54
CA GLN A 12 -18.19 5.20 11.43
C GLN A 12 -18.13 6.66 11.90
N ARG A 13 -19.07 7.51 11.47
CA ARG A 13 -19.16 8.92 11.89
C ARG A 13 -19.37 9.05 13.40
N LEU A 14 -20.22 8.20 13.98
CA LEU A 14 -20.49 8.17 15.42
C LEU A 14 -19.24 7.74 16.21
N LYS A 15 -18.49 6.75 15.72
CA LYS A 15 -17.21 6.34 16.33
C LYS A 15 -16.22 7.50 16.36
N HIS A 16 -16.03 8.19 15.23
CA HIS A 16 -15.11 9.31 15.14
C HIS A 16 -15.48 10.46 16.08
N ALA A 17 -16.78 10.78 16.21
CA ALA A 17 -17.24 11.78 17.18
C ALA A 17 -16.91 11.40 18.63
N ILE A 18 -16.98 10.11 18.98
CA ILE A 18 -16.64 9.62 20.32
C ILE A 18 -15.13 9.71 20.57
N ASP A 19 -14.32 9.37 19.57
CA ASP A 19 -12.86 9.42 19.70
C ASP A 19 -12.37 10.86 19.86
N GLU A 20 -12.83 11.77 18.99
CA GLU A 20 -12.38 13.16 18.93
C GLU A 20 -12.99 14.04 20.04
N PHE A 21 -14.30 13.95 20.26
CA PHE A 21 -15.00 14.84 21.21
C PHE A 21 -15.31 14.16 22.55
N GLY A 22 -15.22 12.83 22.61
CA GLY A 22 -15.47 12.04 23.82
C GLY A 22 -14.21 11.43 24.44
N GLY A 23 -13.03 11.62 23.85
CA GLY A 23 -11.78 11.00 24.29
C GLY A 23 -11.84 9.47 24.30
N GLY A 24 -12.63 8.88 23.39
CA GLY A 24 -12.88 7.43 23.34
C GLY A 24 -13.84 6.90 24.42
N ASN A 25 -14.35 7.74 25.32
CA ASN A 25 -15.22 7.30 26.41
C ASN A 25 -16.69 7.22 25.96
N VAL A 26 -17.08 6.05 25.46
CA VAL A 26 -18.45 5.76 25.00
C VAL A 26 -19.52 6.02 26.07
N THR A 27 -19.23 5.75 27.35
CA THR A 27 -20.20 5.95 28.44
C THR A 27 -20.43 7.42 28.72
N ALA A 28 -19.37 8.23 28.75
CA ALA A 28 -19.49 9.68 28.91
C ALA A 28 -20.19 10.31 27.71
N PHE A 29 -19.88 9.86 26.50
CA PHE A 29 -20.53 10.34 25.28
C PHE A 29 -22.01 9.98 25.24
N GLY A 30 -22.38 8.74 25.62
CA GLY A 30 -23.79 8.33 25.72
C GLY A 30 -24.59 9.20 26.69
N ARG A 31 -24.00 9.58 27.83
CA ARG A 31 -24.61 10.53 28.78
C ARG A 31 -24.81 11.92 28.19
N ARG A 32 -23.84 12.43 27.42
CA ARG A 32 -23.96 13.71 26.70
C ARG A 32 -25.08 13.71 25.67
N LEU A 33 -25.38 12.56 25.06
CA LEU A 33 -26.52 12.38 24.16
C LEU A 33 -27.86 12.21 24.88
N GLY A 34 -27.88 12.28 26.22
CA GLY A 34 -29.09 12.11 27.03
C GLY A 34 -29.48 10.65 27.32
N TYR A 35 -28.59 9.69 27.07
CA TYR A 35 -28.79 8.30 27.48
C TYR A 35 -28.30 8.07 28.92
N LYS A 36 -28.82 7.02 29.59
CA LYS A 36 -28.42 6.64 30.96
C LYS A 36 -26.92 6.32 31.04
N ASP A 37 -26.39 5.67 30.00
CA ASP A 37 -25.00 5.23 29.87
C ASP A 37 -24.63 5.05 28.37
N GLY A 38 -23.53 4.34 28.11
CA GLY A 38 -23.04 4.06 26.75
C GLY A 38 -23.65 2.83 26.07
N ALA A 39 -24.59 2.11 26.69
CA ALA A 39 -25.07 0.83 26.16
C ALA A 39 -25.70 0.97 24.77
N PHE A 40 -26.55 2.00 24.57
CA PHE A 40 -27.16 2.27 23.27
C PHE A 40 -26.14 2.68 22.21
N VAL A 41 -25.13 3.44 22.60
CA VAL A 41 -24.04 3.84 21.70
C VAL A 41 -23.21 2.61 21.29
N ARG A 42 -22.89 1.70 22.22
CA ARG A 42 -22.19 0.43 21.89
C ARG A 42 -23.00 -0.45 20.94
N GLN A 43 -24.32 -0.57 21.15
CA GLN A 43 -25.21 -1.31 20.26
C GLN A 43 -25.29 -0.68 18.86
N MET A 44 -25.22 0.65 18.76
CA MET A 44 -25.16 1.34 17.47
C MET A 44 -23.84 1.08 16.74
N LEU A 45 -22.72 1.14 17.45
CA LEU A 45 -21.40 0.88 16.88
C LEU A 45 -21.23 -0.59 16.44
N SER A 46 -21.87 -1.53 17.14
CA SER A 46 -21.85 -2.95 16.77
C SER A 46 -22.86 -3.33 15.68
N GLY A 47 -23.67 -2.38 15.19
CA GLY A 47 -24.72 -2.63 14.22
C GLY A 47 -25.96 -3.35 14.76
N ALA A 48 -26.02 -3.64 16.06
CA ALA A 48 -27.19 -4.27 16.70
C ALA A 48 -28.39 -3.30 16.82
N ARG A 49 -28.14 -2.00 16.68
CA ARG A 49 -29.15 -0.96 16.69
C ARG A 49 -28.90 0.05 15.55
N PRO A 50 -29.90 0.43 14.77
CA PRO A 50 -29.73 1.46 13.75
C PRO A 50 -29.51 2.84 14.38
N ILE A 51 -28.72 3.67 13.71
CA ILE A 51 -28.51 5.07 14.06
C ILE A 51 -29.61 5.89 13.39
N SER A 52 -30.63 6.17 14.20
CA SER A 52 -31.81 6.93 13.79
C SER A 52 -31.49 8.41 13.52
N GLU A 53 -32.36 9.08 12.75
CA GLU A 53 -32.32 10.55 12.58
C GLU A 53 -32.32 11.29 13.92
N LYS A 54 -33.03 10.76 14.93
CA LYS A 54 -33.05 11.34 16.27
C LYS A 54 -31.67 11.31 16.91
N THR A 55 -30.94 10.21 16.74
CA THR A 55 -29.57 10.09 17.25
C THR A 55 -28.62 11.00 16.48
N VAL A 56 -28.74 11.08 15.16
CA VAL A 56 -27.97 12.02 14.33
C VAL A 56 -28.15 13.45 14.83
N ARG A 57 -29.39 13.93 14.96
CA ARG A 57 -29.70 15.27 15.47
C ARG A 57 -29.19 15.50 16.90
N ALA A 58 -29.26 14.49 17.76
CA ALA A 58 -28.76 14.60 19.13
C ALA A 58 -27.23 14.76 19.17
N VAL A 59 -26.50 14.07 18.28
CA VAL A 59 -25.05 14.25 18.15
C VAL A 59 -24.75 15.63 17.58
N GLU A 60 -25.48 16.08 16.56
CA GLU A 60 -25.25 17.39 15.93
C GLU A 60 -25.62 18.59 16.82
N ALA A 61 -26.46 18.37 17.83
CA ALA A 61 -26.77 19.39 18.83
C ALA A 61 -25.64 19.58 19.87
N LEU A 62 -24.63 18.70 19.89
CA LEU A 62 -23.47 18.88 20.76
C LEU A 62 -22.55 20.00 20.22
N PRO A 63 -21.91 20.78 21.10
CA PRO A 63 -20.95 21.80 20.69
C PRO A 63 -19.84 21.22 19.79
N GLY A 64 -19.63 21.83 18.62
CA GLY A 64 -18.61 21.40 17.65
C GLY A 64 -19.05 20.30 16.68
N LEU A 65 -20.27 19.76 16.80
CA LEU A 65 -20.77 18.64 15.98
C LEU A 65 -21.93 19.00 15.05
N ALA A 66 -22.30 20.28 14.94
CA ALA A 66 -23.38 20.71 14.03
C ALA A 66 -23.09 20.29 12.57
N GLY A 67 -24.04 19.57 11.96
CA GLY A 67 -23.88 19.06 10.59
C GLY A 67 -22.85 17.93 10.43
N TRP A 68 -22.43 17.28 11.52
CA TRP A 68 -21.46 16.18 11.51
C TRP A 68 -21.88 15.01 10.61
N PHE A 69 -23.17 14.77 10.41
CA PHE A 69 -23.69 13.72 9.54
C PHE A 69 -24.20 14.26 8.20
N ASN A 70 -23.79 15.46 7.78
CA ASN A 70 -24.01 15.91 6.41
C ASN A 70 -22.92 15.36 5.48
N SER A 71 -23.36 14.77 4.37
CA SER A 71 -22.55 13.92 3.47
C SER A 71 -21.50 14.63 2.60
N ASP A 72 -21.18 15.90 2.84
CA ASP A 72 -20.25 16.68 2.01
C ASP A 72 -19.08 17.33 2.76
N LYS A 73 -18.84 16.98 4.04
CA LYS A 73 -17.78 17.63 4.83
C LYS A 73 -16.80 16.72 5.58
N GLN A 74 -16.79 15.41 5.32
CA GLN A 74 -15.70 14.53 5.80
C GLN A 74 -15.30 13.43 4.80
N ALA A 75 -15.12 13.82 3.53
CA ALA A 75 -13.82 13.50 2.96
C ALA A 75 -12.81 14.24 3.85
N THR A 76 -11.82 13.52 4.41
CA THR A 76 -10.68 14.12 5.09
C THR A 76 -10.33 15.44 4.39
N GLU A 77 -10.21 16.54 5.12
CA GLU A 77 -9.77 17.82 4.54
C GLU A 77 -8.41 17.58 3.86
N ILE A 78 -8.42 17.17 2.59
CA ILE A 78 -7.57 17.77 1.58
C ILE A 78 -8.04 19.20 1.55
N ASP A 79 -7.40 20.01 2.39
CA ASP A 79 -7.47 21.45 2.31
C ASP A 79 -7.39 21.82 0.82
N ALA A 80 -8.46 22.40 0.26
CA ALA A 80 -8.50 22.75 -1.16
C ALA A 80 -7.51 23.88 -1.49
N THR A 81 -6.82 24.43 -0.48
CA THR A 81 -5.64 25.30 -0.61
C THR A 81 -4.31 24.58 -0.36
N TYR A 82 -4.32 23.31 0.04
CA TYR A 82 -3.14 22.47 0.08
C TYR A 82 -2.65 22.24 -1.35
N THR A 83 -1.72 23.10 -1.72
CA THR A 83 -0.87 22.88 -2.88
C THR A 83 0.25 21.99 -2.36
N PRO A 84 0.36 20.73 -2.79
CA PRO A 84 1.53 19.90 -2.51
C PRO A 84 2.77 20.72 -2.88
N THR A 85 3.53 21.17 -1.89
CA THR A 85 4.80 21.83 -2.19
C THR A 85 5.75 20.75 -2.69
N GLY A 86 6.65 21.11 -3.61
CA GLY A 86 7.71 20.21 -4.06
C GLY A 86 8.58 19.70 -2.91
N GLU A 87 8.48 20.28 -1.72
CA GLU A 87 9.15 19.89 -0.47
C GLU A 87 8.46 18.75 0.29
N GLU A 88 7.16 18.48 0.09
CA GLU A 88 6.49 17.35 0.75
C GLU A 88 6.54 16.05 -0.06
N PHE A 89 6.51 16.15 -1.38
CA PHE A 89 6.50 14.98 -2.28
C PHE A 89 7.78 14.86 -3.08
N ALA A 90 8.25 13.61 -3.18
CA ALA A 90 9.30 13.22 -4.09
C ALA A 90 8.70 12.57 -5.33
N LEU A 91 9.13 13.00 -6.51
CA LEU A 91 8.85 12.28 -7.75
C LEU A 91 9.78 11.07 -7.82
N VAL A 92 9.23 9.87 -7.67
CA VAL A 92 9.99 8.63 -7.84
C VAL A 92 9.91 8.20 -9.30
N PRO A 93 11.04 8.18 -10.03
CA PRO A 93 11.02 7.84 -11.44
C PRO A 93 10.77 6.35 -11.65
N GLN A 94 10.18 6.01 -12.80
CA GLN A 94 10.11 4.63 -13.25
C GLN A 94 11.51 4.09 -13.54
N LEU A 95 11.77 2.83 -13.18
CA LEU A 95 13.01 2.15 -13.54
C LEU A 95 13.06 2.00 -15.07
N ASP A 96 14.13 2.51 -15.67
CA ASP A 96 14.44 2.25 -17.07
C ASP A 96 14.97 0.81 -17.19
N VAL A 97 14.16 -0.08 -17.74
CA VAL A 97 14.50 -1.50 -17.91
C VAL A 97 15.68 -1.69 -18.86
N ALA A 98 15.79 -0.88 -19.92
CA ALA A 98 16.90 -0.99 -20.86
C ALA A 98 18.22 -0.56 -20.20
N ALA A 99 18.17 0.50 -19.38
CA ALA A 99 19.32 0.91 -18.57
C ALA A 99 19.67 -0.11 -17.48
N ALA A 100 18.67 -0.76 -16.89
CA ALA A 100 18.87 -1.73 -15.80
C ALA A 100 19.34 -3.11 -16.28
N CYS A 101 18.80 -3.61 -17.39
CA CYS A 101 19.01 -4.99 -17.86
C CYS A 101 19.96 -5.13 -19.05
N GLY A 102 20.50 -4.01 -19.55
CA GLY A 102 21.62 -4.00 -20.49
C GLY A 102 21.22 -3.77 -21.93
N ASP A 103 21.29 -2.50 -22.36
CA ASP A 103 21.56 -2.09 -23.73
C ASP A 103 22.54 -0.89 -23.78
N GLY A 104 23.46 -0.87 -22.81
CA GLY A 104 24.76 -0.22 -22.94
C GLY A 104 24.77 1.22 -23.46
N LYS A 105 24.02 2.14 -22.83
CA LYS A 105 24.43 3.54 -22.79
C LYS A 105 24.20 4.07 -21.39
N PHE A 106 25.29 4.28 -20.65
CA PHE A 106 25.33 5.29 -19.59
C PHE A 106 24.90 6.60 -20.23
N GLN A 107 23.61 6.92 -20.20
CA GLN A 107 23.18 8.29 -20.38
C GLN A 107 23.34 8.97 -19.03
N ASP A 108 24.30 9.90 -18.97
CA ASP A 108 24.45 10.91 -17.91
C ASP A 108 23.17 11.77 -17.69
N HIS A 109 22.12 11.51 -18.46
CA HIS A 109 20.81 12.12 -18.35
C HIS A 109 19.75 11.00 -18.26
N ILE A 110 19.29 10.73 -17.04
CA ILE A 110 18.07 9.92 -16.86
C ILE A 110 16.92 10.78 -17.41
N VAL A 111 16.46 10.48 -18.63
CA VAL A 111 15.20 11.05 -19.12
C VAL A 111 14.09 10.39 -18.30
N VAL A 112 13.54 11.12 -17.32
CA VAL A 112 12.42 10.67 -16.50
C VAL A 112 11.17 10.55 -17.40
N LYS A 113 10.99 9.42 -18.08
CA LYS A 113 9.74 9.09 -18.76
C LYS A 113 8.75 8.58 -17.72
N GLY A 114 8.04 9.50 -17.08
CA GLY A 114 7.05 9.16 -16.07
C GLY A 114 7.68 8.80 -14.71
N GLY A 115 6.86 8.98 -13.68
CA GLY A 115 7.19 8.75 -12.28
C GLY A 115 5.94 8.94 -11.44
N LEU A 116 5.95 8.43 -10.22
CA LEU A 116 4.84 8.58 -9.29
C LEU A 116 5.29 9.44 -8.11
N ALA A 117 4.43 10.36 -7.70
CA ALA A 117 4.68 11.18 -6.54
C ALA A 117 4.44 10.37 -5.26
N PHE A 118 5.44 10.30 -4.39
CA PHE A 118 5.32 9.73 -3.06
C PHE A 118 5.55 10.82 -2.02
N LYS A 119 4.85 10.76 -0.89
CA LYS A 119 5.22 11.58 0.26
C LYS A 119 6.62 11.21 0.72
N ARG A 120 7.47 12.20 1.00
CA ARG A 120 8.81 11.95 1.55
C ARG A 120 8.77 11.19 2.87
N THR A 121 7.73 11.41 3.69
CA THR A 121 7.48 10.62 4.90
C THR A 121 7.30 9.14 4.58
N SER A 122 6.47 8.80 3.60
CA SER A 122 6.25 7.41 3.19
C SER A 122 7.54 6.75 2.68
N LEU A 123 8.36 7.46 1.90
CA LEU A 123 9.67 6.92 1.49
C LEU A 123 10.57 6.64 2.70
N ARG A 124 10.61 7.55 3.68
CA ARG A 124 11.35 7.31 4.94
C ARG A 124 10.80 6.13 5.74
N ASP A 125 9.49 5.98 5.82
CA ASP A 125 8.85 4.87 6.53
C ASP A 125 9.19 3.51 5.87
N PHE A 126 9.38 3.51 4.55
CA PHE A 126 9.89 2.34 3.80
C PHE A 126 11.42 2.19 3.87
N GLY A 127 12.14 3.11 4.53
CA GLY A 127 13.60 3.12 4.62
C GLY A 127 14.30 3.54 3.32
N LEU A 128 13.61 4.23 2.42
CA LEU A 128 14.10 4.63 1.11
C LEU A 128 14.58 6.09 1.08
N SER A 129 15.57 6.32 0.22
CA SER A 129 15.96 7.66 -0.23
C SER A 129 15.37 7.92 -1.62
N GLU A 130 15.15 9.19 -1.98
CA GLU A 130 14.69 9.57 -3.33
C GLU A 130 15.64 9.08 -4.42
N ARG A 131 16.94 8.98 -4.12
CA ARG A 131 17.96 8.51 -5.06
C ARG A 131 17.85 7.01 -5.34
N SER A 132 17.55 6.21 -4.32
CA SER A 132 17.45 4.73 -4.41
C SER A 132 16.06 4.22 -4.76
N ALA A 133 15.03 5.04 -4.63
CA ALA A 133 13.66 4.67 -4.95
C ALA A 133 13.43 4.61 -6.47
N ARG A 134 12.87 3.50 -6.96
CA ARG A 134 12.35 3.39 -8.34
C ARG A 134 10.99 2.70 -8.32
N ILE A 135 10.12 3.06 -9.25
CA ILE A 135 8.88 2.30 -9.47
C ILE A 135 9.00 1.39 -10.69
N ILE A 136 8.27 0.28 -10.65
CA ILE A 136 7.96 -0.53 -11.83
C ILE A 136 6.46 -0.84 -11.84
N TYR A 137 5.94 -1.21 -13.00
CA TYR A 137 4.61 -1.81 -13.11
C TYR A 137 4.79 -3.32 -13.19
N ALA A 138 4.13 -4.05 -12.30
CA ALA A 138 4.10 -5.49 -12.35
C ALA A 138 3.38 -5.94 -13.63
N ALA A 139 3.93 -6.95 -14.29
CA ALA A 139 3.37 -7.52 -15.51
C ALA A 139 3.24 -9.04 -15.38
N GLY A 140 2.06 -9.55 -15.75
CA GLY A 140 1.71 -10.97 -15.69
C GLY A 140 1.34 -11.47 -14.29
N GLY A 141 0.97 -12.74 -14.22
CA GLY A 141 0.43 -13.35 -13.00
C GLY A 141 1.46 -13.94 -12.03
N SER A 142 2.76 -13.83 -12.31
CA SER A 142 3.76 -14.66 -11.61
C SER A 142 3.89 -14.40 -10.11
N MET A 143 3.52 -13.21 -9.66
CA MET A 143 3.54 -12.82 -8.25
C MET A 143 2.16 -12.79 -7.58
N TRP A 144 1.08 -13.14 -8.30
CA TRP A 144 -0.25 -13.28 -7.70
C TRP A 144 -0.24 -14.40 -6.65
N PRO A 145 -0.87 -14.27 -5.48
CA PRO A 145 -1.72 -13.16 -5.03
C PRO A 145 -0.97 -12.01 -4.36
N THR A 146 0.34 -12.13 -4.13
CA THR A 146 1.12 -11.13 -3.40
C THR A 146 1.24 -9.80 -4.13
N ILE A 147 1.40 -9.82 -5.45
CA ILE A 147 1.44 -8.63 -6.31
C ILE A 147 0.57 -8.92 -7.53
N GLN A 148 -0.41 -8.05 -7.76
CA GLN A 148 -1.33 -8.15 -8.89
C GLN A 148 -0.71 -7.61 -10.18
N ASP A 149 -1.23 -8.09 -11.31
CA ASP A 149 -0.87 -7.56 -12.62
C ASP A 149 -1.28 -6.08 -12.74
N GLY A 150 -0.41 -5.27 -13.33
CA GLY A 150 -0.61 -3.82 -13.52
C GLY A 150 -0.38 -2.95 -12.28
N CYS A 151 -0.11 -3.52 -11.12
CA CYS A 151 0.17 -2.77 -9.89
C CYS A 151 1.55 -2.10 -9.91
N VAL A 152 1.64 -0.94 -9.27
CA VAL A 152 2.88 -0.23 -9.00
C VAL A 152 3.63 -0.95 -7.90
N VAL A 153 4.93 -1.18 -8.12
CA VAL A 153 5.85 -1.73 -7.13
C VAL A 153 6.98 -0.75 -6.91
N LEU A 154 7.22 -0.40 -5.65
CA LEU A 154 8.32 0.45 -5.23
C LEU A 154 9.54 -0.40 -4.87
N LEU A 155 10.68 -0.05 -5.45
CA LEU A 155 11.94 -0.77 -5.34
C LEU A 155 12.98 0.07 -4.57
N ASP A 156 13.78 -0.63 -3.76
CA ASP A 156 15.08 -0.17 -3.26
C ASP A 156 16.19 -0.67 -4.19
N THR A 157 16.77 0.20 -5.01
CA THR A 157 17.85 -0.18 -5.94
C THR A 157 19.21 -0.37 -5.25
N THR A 158 19.32 -0.08 -3.96
CA THR A 158 20.56 -0.32 -3.18
C THR A 158 20.56 -1.70 -2.52
N ASP A 159 19.38 -2.29 -2.33
CA ASP A 159 19.24 -3.61 -1.73
C ASP A 159 19.22 -4.70 -2.82
N THR A 160 20.42 -5.03 -3.30
CA THR A 160 20.64 -6.01 -4.38
C THR A 160 21.15 -7.37 -3.87
N GLN A 161 21.42 -7.50 -2.57
CA GLN A 161 21.84 -8.76 -1.98
C GLN A 161 20.62 -9.65 -1.71
N PRO A 162 20.62 -10.93 -2.15
CA PRO A 162 19.56 -11.88 -1.86
C PRO A 162 19.30 -12.05 -0.35
N LYS A 163 18.05 -11.91 0.06
CA LYS A 163 17.57 -12.19 1.42
C LYS A 163 16.39 -13.14 1.35
N ASP A 164 16.37 -14.09 2.28
CA ASP A 164 15.40 -15.17 2.27
C ASP A 164 13.97 -14.64 2.43
N GLY A 165 13.07 -15.14 1.59
CA GLY A 165 11.67 -14.78 1.55
C GLY A 165 11.38 -13.35 1.06
N LYS A 166 12.35 -12.60 0.52
CA LYS A 166 12.13 -11.23 0.01
C LYS A 166 11.91 -11.21 -1.50
N VAL A 167 11.13 -10.23 -1.96
CA VAL A 167 10.79 -10.05 -3.38
C VAL A 167 11.75 -9.07 -4.02
N TYR A 168 12.24 -9.40 -5.21
CA TYR A 168 13.21 -8.61 -5.95
C TYR A 168 12.78 -8.44 -7.40
N ALA A 169 13.15 -7.30 -7.97
CA ALA A 169 13.20 -7.09 -9.41
C ALA A 169 14.56 -7.60 -9.91
N ILE A 170 14.52 -8.49 -10.90
CA ILE A 170 15.68 -9.22 -11.41
C ILE A 170 15.69 -9.07 -12.92
N CYS A 171 16.81 -8.63 -13.48
CA CYS A 171 17.08 -8.70 -14.90
C CYS A 171 17.38 -10.14 -15.27
N ALA A 172 16.54 -10.73 -16.10
CA ALA A 172 16.71 -12.08 -16.60
C ALA A 172 17.71 -12.08 -17.78
N PRO A 173 18.30 -13.25 -18.11
CA PRO A 173 19.28 -13.36 -19.20
C PRO A 173 18.79 -12.94 -20.60
N ASP A 174 17.47 -12.82 -20.79
CA ASP A 174 16.83 -12.35 -22.03
C ASP A 174 16.69 -10.81 -22.09
N GLY A 175 17.21 -10.09 -21.09
CA GLY A 175 17.14 -8.63 -20.98
C GLY A 175 15.81 -8.13 -20.37
N GLY A 176 14.88 -9.02 -20.02
CA GLY A 176 13.62 -8.66 -19.39
C GLY A 176 13.75 -8.44 -17.87
N LEU A 177 12.93 -7.55 -17.31
CA LEU A 177 12.80 -7.41 -15.87
C LEU A 177 11.67 -8.30 -15.34
N VAL A 178 11.97 -9.13 -14.35
CA VAL A 178 10.99 -10.01 -13.68
C VAL A 178 10.95 -9.78 -12.18
N LEU A 179 9.76 -9.92 -11.58
CA LEU A 179 9.60 -9.97 -10.12
C LEU A 179 9.59 -11.42 -9.65
N LYS A 180 10.42 -11.73 -8.63
CA LYS A 180 10.48 -13.05 -8.00
C LYS A 180 10.77 -12.93 -6.50
N ARG A 181 10.29 -13.90 -5.73
CA ARG A 181 10.71 -14.09 -4.34
C ARG A 181 11.98 -14.92 -4.31
N LEU A 182 13.03 -14.40 -3.71
CA LEU A 182 14.26 -15.16 -3.49
C LEU A 182 14.11 -15.98 -2.21
N VAL A 183 14.29 -17.29 -2.33
CA VAL A 183 14.25 -18.25 -1.22
C VAL A 183 15.55 -19.05 -1.22
N ARG A 184 16.14 -19.26 -0.05
CA ARG A 184 17.32 -20.09 0.11
C ARG A 184 16.89 -21.51 0.45
N ASP A 185 17.02 -22.43 -0.50
CA ASP A 185 16.47 -23.78 -0.40
C ASP A 185 17.42 -24.84 -1.00
N TYR A 186 17.22 -26.11 -0.67
CA TYR A 186 18.02 -27.21 -1.21
C TYR A 186 17.61 -27.50 -2.66
N HIS A 187 18.59 -27.52 -3.58
CA HIS A 187 18.36 -27.85 -4.99
C HIS A 187 19.02 -29.20 -5.34
N PRO A 188 18.23 -30.24 -5.69
CA PRO A 188 18.75 -31.59 -5.92
C PRO A 188 19.84 -31.69 -7.00
N ALA A 189 19.70 -30.95 -8.10
CA ALA A 189 20.70 -30.99 -9.18
C ALA A 189 22.03 -30.34 -8.81
N ILE A 190 22.05 -29.47 -7.79
CA ILE A 190 23.25 -28.79 -7.28
C ILE A 190 23.81 -29.56 -6.07
N GLY A 191 23.00 -30.39 -5.43
CA GLY A 191 23.40 -31.16 -4.24
C GLY A 191 23.56 -30.30 -2.98
N GLY A 192 22.99 -29.10 -2.93
CA GLY A 192 23.18 -28.16 -1.82
C GLY A 192 22.18 -27.01 -1.80
N LEU A 193 22.39 -26.08 -0.85
CA LEU A 193 21.59 -24.86 -0.75
C LEU A 193 21.88 -23.92 -1.91
N ALA A 194 20.83 -23.43 -2.56
CA ALA A 194 20.89 -22.46 -3.63
C ALA A 194 19.85 -21.36 -3.42
N TRP A 195 20.05 -20.22 -4.08
CA TRP A 195 19.02 -19.20 -4.21
C TRP A 195 18.05 -19.59 -5.31
N ILE A 196 16.76 -19.65 -4.97
CA ILE A 196 15.67 -19.99 -5.86
C ILE A 196 14.84 -18.74 -6.12
N MET A 197 14.65 -18.41 -7.39
CA MET A 197 13.67 -17.45 -7.89
C MET A 197 12.29 -18.10 -7.93
N ARG A 198 11.53 -17.90 -6.86
CA ARG A 198 10.18 -18.43 -6.70
C ARG A 198 9.13 -17.44 -7.20
N SER A 199 8.20 -17.93 -8.00
CA SER A 199 6.96 -17.21 -8.31
C SER A 199 6.00 -17.38 -7.13
N ASP A 200 5.29 -16.36 -6.68
CA ASP A 200 4.28 -16.56 -5.61
C ASP A 200 3.01 -17.24 -6.14
N ASN A 201 2.84 -17.28 -7.46
CA ASN A 201 1.71 -17.94 -8.10
C ASN A 201 1.68 -19.45 -7.78
N PRO A 202 0.51 -19.98 -7.32
CA PRO A 202 0.36 -21.40 -7.03
C PRO A 202 0.41 -22.29 -8.28
N ASP A 203 0.12 -21.76 -9.47
CA ASP A 203 0.29 -22.47 -10.74
C ASP A 203 1.77 -22.57 -11.11
N LYS A 204 2.42 -23.62 -10.61
CA LYS A 204 3.82 -23.95 -10.90
C LYS A 204 4.05 -24.57 -12.28
N THR A 205 2.99 -24.94 -12.98
CA THR A 205 3.09 -25.41 -14.37
C THR A 205 3.31 -24.21 -15.29
N ALA A 206 2.54 -23.14 -15.11
CA ALA A 206 2.73 -21.89 -15.86
C ALA A 206 3.89 -21.02 -15.32
N HIS A 207 4.15 -21.08 -14.01
CA HIS A 207 5.15 -20.26 -13.32
C HIS A 207 6.14 -21.08 -12.49
N PRO A 208 6.96 -21.92 -13.14
CA PRO A 208 7.93 -22.77 -12.43
C PRO A 208 8.98 -21.93 -11.70
N ASP A 209 9.43 -22.45 -10.56
CA ASP A 209 10.56 -21.89 -9.83
C ASP A 209 11.86 -22.17 -10.60
N LYS A 210 12.79 -21.22 -10.55
CA LYS A 210 14.10 -21.34 -11.22
C LYS A 210 15.21 -21.09 -10.23
N VAL A 211 16.34 -21.77 -10.39
CA VAL A 211 17.56 -21.39 -9.64
C VAL A 211 17.99 -20.00 -10.12
N LEU A 212 18.36 -19.12 -9.19
CA LEU A 212 19.01 -17.86 -9.52
C LEU A 212 20.38 -18.19 -10.17
N PRO A 213 20.57 -17.90 -11.48
CA PRO A 213 21.81 -18.22 -12.16
C PRO A 213 22.97 -17.46 -11.51
N PRO A 214 24.14 -18.11 -11.34
CA PRO A 214 25.34 -17.42 -10.87
C PRO A 214 26.05 -16.68 -12.02
N ASP A 215 25.31 -16.17 -13.01
CA ASP A 215 25.87 -15.51 -14.19
C ASP A 215 25.72 -13.99 -14.13
N ASP A 216 26.66 -13.28 -14.76
CA ASP A 216 26.69 -11.81 -14.76
C ASP A 216 25.55 -11.19 -15.60
N ARG A 217 24.82 -12.02 -16.35
CA ARG A 217 23.65 -11.62 -17.14
C ARG A 217 22.39 -11.53 -16.28
N THR A 218 22.40 -12.17 -15.11
CA THR A 218 21.30 -12.09 -14.14
C THR A 218 21.67 -11.13 -13.03
N MET A 219 21.06 -9.95 -13.04
CA MET A 219 21.33 -8.91 -12.04
C MET A 219 20.08 -8.61 -11.20
N ILE A 220 20.26 -8.53 -9.89
CA ILE A 220 19.20 -8.03 -9.00
C ILE A 220 19.20 -6.50 -9.10
N ALA A 221 18.15 -5.95 -9.68
CA ALA A 221 17.99 -4.50 -9.87
C ALA A 221 17.55 -3.79 -8.58
N GLY A 222 16.92 -4.50 -7.65
CA GLY A 222 16.53 -3.97 -6.35
C GLY A 222 15.44 -4.79 -5.65
N ARG A 223 15.27 -4.54 -4.35
CA ARG A 223 14.25 -5.21 -3.53
C ARG A 223 12.91 -4.48 -3.61
N ALA A 224 11.81 -5.21 -3.78
CA ALA A 224 10.48 -4.65 -3.63
C ALA A 224 10.17 -4.38 -2.15
N VAL A 225 9.78 -3.14 -1.84
CA VAL A 225 9.47 -2.69 -0.47
C VAL A 225 8.00 -2.37 -0.26
N TRP A 226 7.27 -2.06 -1.34
CA TRP A 226 5.85 -1.71 -1.29
C TRP A 226 5.16 -1.96 -2.64
N ASN A 227 3.84 -2.17 -2.64
CA ASN A 227 3.00 -2.25 -3.83
C ASN A 227 1.59 -1.69 -3.58
N ASP A 228 0.85 -1.39 -4.65
CA ASP A 228 -0.48 -0.76 -4.61
C ASP A 228 -1.66 -1.71 -4.92
N ASN A 229 -1.54 -3.00 -4.60
CA ASN A 229 -2.57 -4.02 -4.86
C ASN A 229 -4.01 -3.50 -4.66
N ARG A 230 -4.88 -3.81 -5.61
CA ARG A 230 -6.29 -3.40 -5.58
C ARG A 230 -7.12 -4.47 -4.86
N LEU A 231 -8.11 -4.03 -4.09
CA LEU A 231 -9.04 -4.90 -3.36
C LEU A 231 -10.15 -5.44 -4.27
#